data_AF-A0A7S2S607-F1
#
_entry.id   AF-A0A7S2S607-F1
#
_cell.length_a   1.000
_cell.length_b   1.000
_cell.length_c   1.000
_cell.angle_alpha   90.00
_cell.angle_beta   90.00
_cell.angle_gamma   90.00
#
_symmetry.space_group_name_H-M   'P 1'
#
loop_
_entity.id
_entity.type
_entity.pdbx_description
1 polymer ?
#
loop_
_entity_poly.entity_id
_entity_poly.type
_entity_poly.pdbx_seq_one_letter_code
_entity_poly.pdbx_strand_id
1 'polypeptide(L)'
;ISFGLALLPLSSPLNPWGAQCARCNGFKVGLAPSAWPGRSLAPLAGSRGGPRWAGSSDVDPGSDGVEAEPEAKAAEADSSGAEQVEEDQIILPEGDWREFRARLIARDKSEPMDASEEAERPRLSVAAKNEQLLRSQSEDLFAEYMQGAWAHSTSIAETGGLLLRRPLEHQVQISPGAIREHIFAEAKRDLQASIGKPLEKKEFEARLEQWTSNVAYMYRLSERVLQEELAAIVAAAEAGDAMELDEAQQQLLLDCQHYANSWQEVLLILRHSTTLGTMGVVINRPLANRMSPQLANVFLSGLDNSDERTPSEQVADFTQSFREGVMYQGGPEFTQGPGILVHGVDLDGAAEVAPATKIFTGGHDSAAKAIQENKASPMDFRLFLGRRTWGPGELEREIQHGYWQPAACSRPVALKQCLALPKPLWHEVMELMGGSFKELSRLEITKRSDLET
;
A
#
# COMPACT_ATOMS: atom_id res chain seq x y z
N ILE A 1 24.14 -23.67 17.98
CA ILE A 1 23.71 -23.22 16.63
C ILE A 1 24.35 -21.85 16.45
N SER A 2 25.49 -21.79 15.77
CA SER A 2 26.27 -20.56 15.60
C SER A 2 25.72 -19.78 14.41
N PHE A 3 25.18 -18.59 14.64
CA PHE A 3 24.93 -17.62 13.59
C PHE A 3 26.16 -16.70 13.50
N GLY A 4 26.92 -16.85 12.42
CA GLY A 4 27.98 -15.90 12.06
C GLY A 4 27.37 -14.72 11.31
N LEU A 5 27.18 -13.60 12.00
CA LEU A 5 26.99 -12.30 11.37
C LEU A 5 28.36 -11.77 10.93
N ALA A 6 28.61 -11.79 9.62
CA ALA A 6 29.71 -11.04 9.04
C ALA A 6 29.33 -9.55 9.06
N LEU A 7 29.85 -8.82 10.04
CA LEU A 7 29.78 -7.36 10.11
C LEU A 7 30.69 -6.78 9.00
N LEU A 8 30.09 -6.07 8.05
CA LEU A 8 30.79 -5.15 7.16
C LEU A 8 31.02 -3.82 7.91
N PRO A 9 32.13 -3.10 7.67
CA PRO A 9 32.44 -1.87 8.40
C PRO A 9 31.50 -0.74 7.97
N LEU A 10 30.61 -0.33 8.88
CA LEU A 10 29.77 0.86 8.76
C LEU A 10 30.60 2.10 9.12
N SER A 11 31.25 2.69 8.11
CA SER A 11 31.78 4.05 8.20
C SER A 11 31.17 4.90 7.09
N SER A 12 29.88 5.24 7.25
CA SER A 12 29.14 6.37 6.65
C SER A 12 27.65 6.26 7.01
N PRO A 13 26.91 7.36 7.22
CA PRO A 13 25.54 7.29 7.70
C PRO A 13 24.62 6.74 6.61
N LEU A 14 23.89 5.68 6.96
CA LEU A 14 22.67 5.14 6.33
C LEU A 14 22.47 5.46 4.84
N ASN A 15 23.14 4.71 3.96
CA ASN A 15 22.69 4.55 2.57
C ASN A 15 23.18 3.22 1.96
N PRO A 16 22.32 2.22 1.70
CA PRO A 16 22.70 1.06 0.91
C PRO A 16 22.53 1.25 -0.61
N TRP A 17 22.01 2.39 -1.11
CA TRP A 17 21.76 2.58 -2.55
C TRP A 17 22.10 3.99 -3.03
N GLY A 18 23.38 4.33 -2.98
CA GLY A 18 23.97 5.50 -3.63
C GLY A 18 24.82 5.12 -4.85
N ALA A 19 24.32 4.36 -5.82
CA ALA A 19 24.98 4.19 -7.13
C ALA A 19 24.09 3.49 -8.17
N GLN A 20 22.98 4.08 -8.61
CA GLN A 20 22.36 3.72 -9.90
C GLN A 20 21.34 4.77 -10.38
N CYS A 21 21.78 6.01 -10.58
CA CYS A 21 21.10 6.92 -11.49
C CYS A 21 22.04 8.02 -11.99
N ALA A 22 22.98 7.66 -12.88
CA ALA A 22 23.55 8.59 -13.86
C ALA A 22 24.32 7.82 -14.94
N ARG A 23 24.04 8.16 -16.20
CA ARG A 23 24.73 7.81 -17.46
C ARG A 23 24.29 6.54 -18.20
N CYS A 24 23.41 6.76 -19.17
CA CYS A 24 23.47 6.06 -20.45
C CYS A 24 24.73 6.50 -21.23
N ASN A 25 25.56 5.55 -21.68
CA ASN A 25 26.05 5.46 -23.06
C ASN A 25 26.93 4.21 -23.23
N GLY A 26 26.72 3.49 -24.34
CA GLY A 26 27.04 2.08 -24.48
C GLY A 26 28.52 1.70 -24.54
N PHE A 27 28.79 0.44 -24.19
CA PHE A 27 29.83 -0.38 -24.78
C PHE A 27 29.45 -1.87 -24.68
N LYS A 28 29.79 -2.63 -25.73
CA LYS A 28 29.44 -4.04 -25.96
C LYS A 28 30.40 -5.01 -25.28
N VAL A 29 29.81 -6.08 -24.71
CA VAL A 29 30.20 -7.52 -24.70
C VAL A 29 31.47 -7.97 -23.95
N GLY A 30 31.28 -8.94 -23.05
CA GLY A 30 32.28 -9.91 -22.60
C GLY A 30 31.70 -10.97 -21.65
N LEU A 31 31.51 -12.20 -22.15
CA LEU A 31 30.99 -13.39 -21.46
C LEU A 31 31.96 -13.95 -20.39
N ALA A 32 31.44 -14.42 -19.25
CA ALA A 32 31.51 -15.82 -18.77
C ALA A 32 31.06 -15.96 -17.28
N PRO A 33 30.46 -17.11 -16.88
CA PRO A 33 29.74 -17.27 -15.61
C PRO A 33 30.59 -17.94 -14.52
N SER A 34 30.56 -17.43 -13.28
CA SER A 34 31.17 -18.10 -12.12
C SER A 34 30.13 -18.85 -11.29
N ALA A 35 30.17 -20.17 -11.46
CA ALA A 35 29.79 -21.27 -10.60
C ALA A 35 29.22 -20.97 -9.19
N TRP A 36 28.02 -21.48 -8.94
CA TRP A 36 27.52 -21.83 -7.61
C TRP A 36 27.95 -23.26 -7.29
N PRO A 37 28.52 -23.57 -6.10
CA PRO A 37 28.74 -24.94 -5.71
C PRO A 37 27.45 -25.52 -5.11
N GLY A 38 26.88 -26.51 -5.81
CA GLY A 38 25.87 -27.39 -5.26
C GLY A 38 26.47 -28.34 -4.21
N ARG A 39 25.70 -28.68 -3.19
CA ARG A 39 25.81 -29.97 -2.51
C ARG A 39 24.47 -30.68 -2.51
N SER A 40 24.48 -31.78 -3.25
CA SER A 40 23.53 -32.88 -3.28
C SER A 40 23.53 -33.61 -1.94
N LEU A 41 22.34 -33.91 -1.42
CA LEU A 41 22.09 -35.15 -0.66
C LEU A 41 20.70 -35.69 -1.01
N ALA A 42 20.68 -36.86 -1.61
CA ALA A 42 19.56 -37.81 -1.67
C ALA A 42 20.13 -39.20 -1.31
N PRO A 43 19.32 -40.25 -1.16
CA PRO A 43 18.22 -40.44 -0.20
C PRO A 43 18.49 -41.67 0.69
N LEU A 44 17.76 -41.84 1.81
CA LEU A 44 17.68 -43.14 2.49
C LEU A 44 16.21 -43.50 2.76
N ALA A 45 15.82 -44.62 2.15
CA ALA A 45 14.56 -45.32 2.31
C ALA A 45 14.47 -46.03 3.67
N GLY A 46 13.26 -46.22 4.22
CA GLY A 46 13.10 -46.99 5.45
C GLY A 46 11.73 -47.09 6.11
N SER A 47 10.68 -47.45 5.35
CA SER A 47 9.60 -48.39 5.75
C SER A 47 8.66 -48.13 6.97
N ARG A 48 7.36 -48.25 6.64
CA ARG A 48 6.24 -48.91 7.36
C ARG A 48 5.51 -48.18 8.50
N GLY A 49 4.19 -48.06 8.32
CA GLY A 49 3.21 -48.15 9.41
C GLY A 49 2.12 -47.08 9.39
N GLY A 50 1.07 -47.25 8.58
CA GLY A 50 -0.19 -46.54 8.80
C GLY A 50 -1.05 -47.23 9.87
N PRO A 51 -2.14 -46.59 10.32
CA PRO A 51 -3.39 -47.32 10.32
C PRO A 51 -4.59 -46.53 9.78
N ARG A 52 -5.35 -47.24 8.95
CA ARG A 52 -6.78 -47.08 8.63
C ARG A 52 -7.62 -47.20 9.90
N TRP A 53 -8.73 -46.45 9.97
CA TRP A 53 -9.93 -46.84 10.70
C TRP A 53 -11.16 -46.61 9.81
N ALA A 54 -11.98 -47.65 9.68
CA ALA A 54 -13.29 -47.64 9.02
C ALA A 54 -14.23 -48.64 9.74
N GLY A 55 -15.52 -48.30 9.77
CA GLY A 55 -16.66 -49.13 10.19
C GLY A 55 -16.97 -49.03 11.69
N SER A 56 -18.20 -48.93 12.18
CA SER A 56 -19.56 -49.25 11.69
C SER A 56 -20.51 -48.62 12.74
N SER A 57 -21.73 -48.13 12.48
CA SER A 57 -22.90 -48.90 12.01
C SER A 57 -24.12 -47.99 11.79
N ASP A 58 -24.86 -48.25 10.72
CA ASP A 58 -26.24 -47.80 10.46
C ASP A 58 -27.26 -48.60 11.28
N VAL A 59 -28.37 -47.96 11.73
CA VAL A 59 -29.78 -48.43 11.63
C VAL A 59 -30.72 -47.21 11.73
N ASP A 60 -31.76 -47.23 10.89
CA ASP A 60 -32.71 -46.19 10.46
C ASP A 60 -34.06 -46.22 11.29
N PRO A 61 -35.24 -45.65 10.90
CA PRO A 61 -35.88 -44.49 11.57
C PRO A 61 -37.37 -44.68 12.00
N GLY A 62 -37.99 -43.60 12.52
CA GLY A 62 -39.44 -43.42 12.78
C GLY A 62 -39.76 -43.11 14.25
N SER A 63 -40.78 -42.36 14.67
CA SER A 63 -41.88 -41.58 14.07
C SER A 63 -42.46 -40.69 15.20
N ASP A 64 -43.34 -39.74 14.85
CA ASP A 64 -44.36 -39.06 15.69
C ASP A 64 -43.87 -38.19 16.88
N GLY A 65 -44.39 -37.00 17.21
CA GLY A 65 -45.54 -36.22 16.76
C GLY A 65 -45.92 -35.24 17.89
N VAL A 66 -46.51 -34.08 17.52
CA VAL A 66 -47.49 -33.25 18.27
C VAL A 66 -47.01 -32.64 19.61
N GLU A 67 -47.05 -31.33 19.89
CA GLU A 67 -48.20 -30.47 20.26
C GLU A 67 -47.65 -29.03 20.45
N ALA A 68 -48.16 -28.03 19.72
CA ALA A 68 -49.29 -27.14 20.06
C ALA A 68 -48.88 -25.85 20.84
N GLU A 69 -49.01 -24.72 20.14
CA GLU A 69 -49.22 -23.34 20.63
C GLU A 69 -50.50 -23.26 21.55
N PRO A 70 -50.96 -22.12 22.17
CA PRO A 70 -50.74 -20.72 21.78
C PRO A 70 -50.82 -19.57 22.85
N GLU A 71 -50.53 -18.37 22.35
CA GLU A 71 -51.16 -17.04 22.57
C GLU A 71 -51.42 -16.46 23.98
N ALA A 72 -51.06 -15.18 24.15
CA ALA A 72 -52.03 -14.15 24.60
C ALA A 72 -51.56 -12.71 24.29
N LYS A 73 -52.43 -11.98 23.57
CA LYS A 73 -52.44 -10.51 23.41
C LYS A 73 -53.10 -9.82 24.60
N ALA A 74 -52.64 -8.62 24.91
CA ALA A 74 -53.41 -7.50 25.46
C ALA A 74 -52.57 -6.23 25.23
N ALA A 75 -53.05 -5.00 25.09
CA ALA A 75 -54.32 -4.34 24.77
C ALA A 75 -53.94 -2.84 24.74
N GLU A 76 -54.40 -2.08 23.75
CA GLU A 76 -54.08 -0.64 23.59
C GLU A 76 -54.76 0.23 24.66
N ALA A 77 -54.08 1.31 25.06
CA ALA A 77 -54.70 2.52 25.60
C ALA A 77 -53.90 3.75 25.14
N ASP A 78 -54.63 4.65 24.51
CA ASP A 78 -54.21 5.88 23.83
C ASP A 78 -54.22 7.08 24.82
N SER A 79 -53.18 7.92 24.84
CA SER A 79 -53.33 9.37 25.11
C SER A 79 -52.06 10.18 24.80
N SER A 80 -52.20 11.05 23.79
CA SER A 80 -51.74 12.45 23.71
C SER A 80 -50.25 12.81 23.84
N GLY A 81 -49.66 13.18 22.70
CA GLY A 81 -49.19 14.55 22.45
C GLY A 81 -47.92 15.03 23.16
N ALA A 82 -46.76 14.74 22.56
CA ALA A 82 -45.58 15.60 22.63
C ALA A 82 -44.78 15.44 21.33
N GLU A 83 -44.67 16.51 20.55
CA GLU A 83 -43.79 16.57 19.37
C GLU A 83 -42.34 16.39 19.82
N GLN A 84 -41.75 15.24 19.51
CA GLN A 84 -40.31 15.05 19.54
C GLN A 84 -39.81 15.21 18.10
N VAL A 85 -38.94 16.20 17.92
CA VAL A 85 -38.11 16.35 16.72
C VAL A 85 -37.19 15.12 16.71
N GLU A 86 -37.48 14.13 15.86
CA GLU A 86 -36.54 13.06 15.58
C GLU A 86 -35.36 13.67 14.84
N GLU A 87 -34.22 13.77 15.54
CA GLU A 87 -32.91 13.89 14.93
C GLU A 87 -32.77 12.72 13.96
N ASP A 88 -32.67 13.02 12.67
CA ASP A 88 -32.26 12.06 11.64
C ASP A 88 -30.89 11.51 12.01
N GLN A 89 -30.89 10.43 12.79
CA GLN A 89 -29.73 9.59 13.01
C GLN A 89 -29.38 9.00 11.65
N ILE A 90 -28.37 9.58 11.01
CA ILE A 90 -27.70 8.99 9.85
C ILE A 90 -27.11 7.67 10.33
N ILE A 91 -27.87 6.59 10.16
CA ILE A 91 -27.39 5.22 10.31
C ILE A 91 -26.38 5.02 9.19
N LEU A 92 -25.09 5.19 9.51
CA LEU A 92 -24.00 4.76 8.63
C LEU A 92 -24.16 3.25 8.47
N PRO A 93 -24.44 2.73 7.26
CA PRO A 93 -24.53 1.29 7.07
C PRO A 93 -23.15 0.70 7.38
N GLU A 94 -23.12 -0.46 8.03
CA GLU A 94 -21.92 -1.29 8.23
C GLU A 94 -21.36 -1.86 6.90
N GLY A 95 -21.63 -1.21 5.77
CA GLY A 95 -21.26 -1.60 4.41
C GLY A 95 -20.27 -0.64 3.76
N ASP A 96 -19.57 -1.14 2.76
CA ASP A 96 -18.48 -0.47 2.03
C ASP A 96 -18.84 0.98 1.64
N TRP A 97 -18.16 1.95 2.23
CA TRP A 97 -18.34 3.38 1.96
C TRP A 97 -18.17 3.71 0.47
N ARG A 98 -17.45 2.87 -0.30
CA ARG A 98 -17.33 3.02 -1.76
C ARG A 98 -18.58 2.59 -2.49
N GLU A 99 -19.30 1.56 -2.05
CA GLU A 99 -20.61 1.25 -2.61
C GLU A 99 -21.60 2.39 -2.34
N PHE A 100 -21.55 2.96 -1.15
CA PHE A 100 -22.37 4.13 -0.82
C PHE A 100 -22.03 5.32 -1.73
N ARG A 101 -20.75 5.63 -1.92
CA ARG A 101 -20.29 6.67 -2.86
C ARG A 101 -20.69 6.35 -4.30
N ALA A 102 -20.57 5.11 -4.74
CA ALA A 102 -20.96 4.66 -6.07
C ALA A 102 -22.46 4.87 -6.29
N ARG A 103 -23.29 4.54 -5.29
CA ARG A 103 -24.74 4.79 -5.30
C ARG A 103 -25.06 6.28 -5.35
N LEU A 104 -24.35 7.12 -4.59
CA LEU A 104 -24.50 8.58 -4.65
C LEU A 104 -24.18 9.13 -6.04
N ILE A 105 -23.03 8.76 -6.62
CA ILE A 105 -22.64 9.19 -7.97
C ILE A 105 -23.64 8.69 -9.03
N ALA A 106 -24.16 7.48 -8.88
CA ALA A 106 -25.19 6.94 -9.78
C ALA A 106 -26.52 7.70 -9.64
N ARG A 107 -26.88 8.13 -8.43
CA ARG A 107 -28.10 8.92 -8.16
C ARG A 107 -27.96 10.35 -8.69
N ASP A 108 -26.83 11.01 -8.48
CA ASP A 108 -26.55 12.36 -8.99
C ASP A 108 -26.55 12.39 -10.53
N LYS A 109 -26.16 11.30 -11.21
CA LYS A 109 -26.27 11.19 -12.68
C LYS A 109 -27.70 11.01 -13.19
N SER A 110 -28.66 10.65 -12.33
CA SER A 110 -30.06 10.41 -12.71
C SER A 110 -30.95 11.64 -12.62
N GLU A 111 -30.47 12.71 -11.96
CA GLU A 111 -31.12 14.02 -11.94
C GLU A 111 -30.34 14.98 -12.85
N PRO A 112 -30.98 15.68 -13.80
CA PRO A 112 -30.30 16.70 -14.59
C PRO A 112 -30.03 17.93 -13.70
N MET A 113 -28.89 17.92 -13.00
CA MET A 113 -28.39 19.08 -12.26
C MET A 113 -27.76 20.09 -13.24
N ASP A 114 -28.02 21.38 -12.99
CA ASP A 114 -27.47 22.51 -13.74
C ASP A 114 -25.93 22.45 -13.75
N ALA A 115 -25.33 22.38 -14.94
CA ALA A 115 -23.88 22.27 -15.17
C ALA A 115 -23.06 23.49 -14.70
N SER A 116 -23.67 24.43 -13.97
CA SER A 116 -23.06 25.66 -13.49
C SER A 116 -22.47 25.59 -12.09
N GLU A 117 -22.73 24.54 -11.30
CA GLU A 117 -22.18 24.40 -9.93
C GLU A 117 -21.00 23.41 -9.79
N GLU A 118 -20.71 22.57 -10.79
CA GLU A 118 -19.45 21.80 -10.87
C GLU A 118 -18.24 22.69 -11.23
N ALA A 119 -18.47 23.96 -11.51
CA ALA A 119 -17.44 24.95 -11.78
C ALA A 119 -16.76 25.40 -10.48
N GLU A 120 -15.41 25.32 -10.48
CA GLU A 120 -14.49 25.98 -9.55
C GLU A 120 -14.09 25.27 -8.24
N ARG A 121 -13.87 23.94 -8.24
CA ARG A 121 -12.79 23.44 -7.36
C ARG A 121 -11.44 23.79 -8.01
N PRO A 122 -10.62 24.68 -7.41
CA PRO A 122 -9.34 25.05 -7.99
C PRO A 122 -8.46 23.81 -8.09
N ARG A 123 -8.05 23.49 -9.32
CA ARG A 123 -7.16 22.36 -9.60
C ARG A 123 -5.82 22.57 -8.90
N LEU A 124 -5.44 21.63 -8.05
CA LEU A 124 -4.11 21.60 -7.45
C LEU A 124 -3.17 20.85 -8.39
N SER A 125 -2.50 21.56 -9.30
CA SER A 125 -1.33 20.98 -9.98
C SER A 125 -0.21 20.81 -8.96
N VAL A 126 0.00 19.56 -8.54
CA VAL A 126 1.05 19.20 -7.58
C VAL A 126 2.36 18.85 -8.29
N ALA A 127 2.32 18.46 -9.56
CA ALA A 127 3.49 17.97 -10.28
C ALA A 127 3.40 18.21 -11.80
N ALA A 128 3.52 19.48 -12.22
CA ALA A 128 3.44 19.88 -13.63
C ALA A 128 4.35 19.07 -14.59
N LYS A 129 5.56 18.69 -14.17
CA LYS A 129 6.45 17.84 -14.98
C LYS A 129 5.93 16.40 -15.11
N ASN A 130 5.31 15.86 -14.06
CA ASN A 130 4.69 14.54 -14.11
C ASN A 130 3.43 14.57 -15.00
N GLU A 131 2.68 15.66 -15.00
CA GLU A 131 1.51 15.86 -15.87
C GLU A 131 1.90 15.86 -17.36
N GLN A 132 3.00 16.55 -17.70
CA GLN A 132 3.56 16.53 -19.06
C GLN A 132 4.00 15.12 -19.49
N LEU A 133 4.65 14.38 -18.59
CA LEU A 133 5.05 12.99 -18.86
C LEU A 133 3.83 12.08 -19.02
N LEU A 134 2.82 12.22 -18.16
CA LEU A 134 1.57 11.46 -18.25
C LEU A 134 0.91 11.67 -19.61
N ARG A 135 0.84 12.93 -20.09
CA ARG A 135 0.31 13.25 -21.43
C ARG A 135 1.03 12.50 -22.55
N SER A 136 2.34 12.31 -22.44
CA SER A 136 3.12 11.56 -23.44
C SER A 136 2.95 10.04 -23.34
N GLN A 137 2.50 9.52 -22.18
CA GLN A 137 2.32 8.09 -21.93
C GLN A 137 0.91 7.60 -22.26
N SER A 138 -0.12 8.37 -21.88
CA SER A 138 -1.53 8.06 -22.17
C SER A 138 -2.34 9.36 -22.18
N GLU A 139 -2.94 9.68 -23.33
CA GLU A 139 -3.74 10.90 -23.51
C GLU A 139 -5.06 10.82 -22.74
N ASP A 140 -5.70 9.65 -22.73
CA ASP A 140 -6.97 9.43 -22.03
C ASP A 140 -6.79 9.57 -20.51
N LEU A 141 -5.77 8.90 -19.95
CA LEU A 141 -5.48 8.99 -18.52
C LEU A 141 -5.05 10.41 -18.11
N PHE A 142 -4.36 11.12 -19.00
CA PHE A 142 -4.05 12.53 -18.81
C PHE A 142 -5.33 13.39 -18.79
N ALA A 143 -6.27 13.18 -19.70
CA ALA A 143 -7.53 13.91 -19.72
C ALA A 143 -8.32 13.70 -18.42
N GLU A 144 -8.39 12.47 -17.91
CA GLU A 144 -9.00 12.16 -16.62
C GLU A 144 -8.27 12.81 -15.44
N TYR A 145 -6.94 12.75 -15.44
CA TYR A 145 -6.14 13.42 -14.41
C TYR A 145 -6.42 14.93 -14.39
N MET A 146 -6.52 15.55 -15.57
CA MET A 146 -6.80 16.97 -15.72
C MET A 146 -8.24 17.33 -15.35
N GLN A 147 -9.20 16.42 -15.46
CA GLN A 147 -10.59 16.66 -15.02
C GLN A 147 -10.69 16.83 -13.50
N GLY A 148 -9.84 16.15 -12.73
CA GLY A 148 -9.76 16.36 -11.28
C GLY A 148 -9.09 15.22 -10.52
N ALA A 149 -7.76 15.09 -10.64
CA ALA A 149 -7.00 14.18 -9.80
C ALA A 149 -7.07 14.59 -8.31
N TRP A 150 -7.35 13.62 -7.44
CA TRP A 150 -7.44 13.83 -6.00
C TRP A 150 -6.91 12.63 -5.21
N ALA A 151 -6.48 12.90 -3.98
CA ALA A 151 -6.21 11.92 -2.95
C ALA A 151 -6.55 12.50 -1.57
N HIS A 152 -7.05 11.67 -0.66
CA HIS A 152 -7.39 12.08 0.71
C HIS A 152 -6.96 11.00 1.69
N SER A 153 -6.39 11.39 2.82
CA SER A 153 -6.06 10.45 3.88
C SER A 153 -7.33 9.83 4.46
N THR A 154 -7.31 8.53 4.69
CA THR A 154 -8.38 7.81 5.39
C THR A 154 -7.83 7.20 6.67
N SER A 155 -8.73 6.90 7.62
CA SER A 155 -8.38 6.18 8.85
C SER A 155 -8.28 4.67 8.65
N ILE A 156 -9.00 4.14 7.66
CA ILE A 156 -9.14 2.71 7.38
C ILE A 156 -8.66 2.42 5.95
N ALA A 157 -8.09 1.23 5.75
CA ALA A 157 -7.73 0.69 4.45
C ALA A 157 -8.99 0.26 3.68
N GLU A 158 -9.06 0.58 2.38
CA GLU A 158 -10.21 0.25 1.54
C GLU A 158 -9.74 -0.34 0.20
N THR A 159 -10.56 -1.23 -0.36
CA THR A 159 -10.29 -1.81 -1.69
C THR A 159 -10.34 -0.72 -2.77
N GLY A 160 -9.33 -0.67 -3.63
CA GLY A 160 -9.12 0.43 -4.60
C GLY A 160 -8.57 1.73 -3.96
N GLY A 161 -8.23 1.71 -2.68
CA GLY A 161 -7.46 2.76 -2.01
C GLY A 161 -5.95 2.52 -2.11
N LEU A 162 -5.19 3.52 -1.65
CA LEU A 162 -3.74 3.48 -1.56
C LEU A 162 -3.27 3.28 -0.11
N LEU A 163 -2.10 2.66 0.04
CA LEU A 163 -1.31 2.69 1.27
C LEU A 163 0.03 3.38 0.97
N LEU A 164 0.36 4.39 1.76
CA LEU A 164 1.65 5.08 1.68
C LEU A 164 2.51 4.68 2.85
N ARG A 165 3.76 4.30 2.61
CA ARG A 165 4.73 4.10 3.69
C ARG A 165 4.99 5.43 4.39
N ARG A 166 4.79 5.53 5.70
CA ARG A 166 5.15 6.73 6.47
C ARG A 166 6.68 6.82 6.63
N PRO A 167 7.26 8.04 6.68
CA PRO A 167 8.64 8.22 7.13
C PRO A 167 8.85 7.68 8.53
N LEU A 168 10.05 7.19 8.84
CA LEU A 168 10.37 6.61 10.14
C LEU A 168 10.18 7.64 11.27
N GLU A 169 10.62 8.88 11.03
CA GLU A 169 10.51 10.02 11.94
C GLU A 169 9.05 10.29 12.32
N HIS A 170 8.13 10.16 11.37
CA HIS A 170 6.71 10.36 11.61
C HIS A 170 6.04 9.09 12.19
N GLN A 171 6.52 7.90 11.82
CA GLN A 171 6.04 6.63 12.38
C GLN A 171 6.25 6.58 13.90
N VAL A 172 7.44 6.91 14.40
CA VAL A 172 7.75 6.79 15.84
C VAL A 172 6.98 7.79 16.71
N GLN A 173 6.38 8.82 16.12
CA GLN A 173 5.47 9.74 16.83
C GLN A 173 4.10 9.09 17.09
N ILE A 174 3.74 8.09 16.28
CA ILE A 174 2.45 7.39 16.31
C ILE A 174 2.58 6.07 17.05
N SER A 175 3.63 5.31 16.74
CA SER A 175 3.88 3.99 17.33
C SER A 175 4.01 4.12 18.85
N PRO A 176 3.25 3.33 19.63
CA PRO A 176 3.43 3.30 21.08
C PRO A 176 4.81 2.72 21.42
N GLY A 177 5.53 3.35 22.35
CA GLY A 177 6.83 2.85 22.80
C GLY A 177 7.70 3.91 23.46
N ALA A 178 8.85 3.48 23.99
CA ALA A 178 9.77 4.33 24.74
C ALA A 178 10.29 5.52 23.92
N ILE A 179 10.52 5.33 22.61
CA ILE A 179 11.00 6.40 21.72
C ILE A 179 9.96 7.51 21.58
N ARG A 180 8.69 7.15 21.46
CA ARG A 180 7.59 8.12 21.45
C ARG A 180 7.58 8.92 22.76
N GLU A 181 7.66 8.24 23.89
CA GLU A 181 7.71 8.89 25.20
C GLU A 181 8.93 9.83 25.32
N HIS A 182 10.09 9.41 24.80
CA HIS A 182 11.30 10.24 24.75
C HIS A 182 11.06 11.51 23.92
N ILE A 183 10.51 11.39 22.71
CA ILE A 183 10.19 12.54 21.83
C ILE A 183 9.22 13.51 22.52
N PHE A 184 8.16 13.02 23.17
CA PHE A 184 7.20 13.89 23.85
C PHE A 184 7.77 14.51 25.13
N ALA A 185 8.67 13.81 25.84
CA ALA A 185 9.39 14.38 26.98
C ALA A 185 10.35 15.50 26.55
N GLU A 186 11.09 15.30 25.45
CA GLU A 186 11.92 16.32 24.81
C GLU A 186 11.07 17.54 24.40
N ALA A 187 9.96 17.32 23.71
CA ALA A 187 9.07 18.41 23.29
C ALA A 187 8.52 19.21 24.48
N LYS A 188 8.23 18.54 25.59
CA LYS A 188 7.81 19.19 26.83
C LYS A 188 8.92 20.03 27.44
N ARG A 189 10.18 19.56 27.41
CA ARG A 189 11.36 20.33 27.88
C ARG A 189 11.58 21.58 27.02
N ASP A 190 11.53 21.44 25.70
CA ASP A 190 11.69 22.55 24.75
C ASP A 190 10.62 23.61 24.97
N LEU A 191 9.36 23.18 25.16
CA LEU A 191 8.27 24.09 25.49
C LEU A 191 8.51 24.79 26.84
N GLN A 192 8.91 24.06 27.89
CA GLN A 192 9.22 24.65 29.20
C GLN A 192 10.35 25.67 29.12
N ALA A 193 11.40 25.40 28.35
CA ALA A 193 12.50 26.33 28.12
C ALA A 193 12.05 27.59 27.36
N SER A 194 11.10 27.46 26.43
CA SER A 194 10.53 28.60 25.70
C SER A 194 9.62 29.48 26.56
N ILE A 195 8.98 28.90 27.59
CA ILE A 195 8.04 29.61 28.46
C ILE A 195 8.79 30.09 29.70
N GLY A 196 9.19 31.37 29.71
CA GLY A 196 9.91 31.98 30.85
C GLY A 196 9.12 32.13 32.16
N LYS A 197 7.84 31.76 32.22
CA LYS A 197 7.00 31.82 33.44
C LYS A 197 6.20 30.53 33.63
N PRO A 198 6.07 30.01 34.86
CA PRO A 198 5.23 28.84 35.11
C PRO A 198 3.77 29.15 34.75
N LEU A 199 3.20 28.35 33.85
CA LEU A 199 1.80 28.43 33.45
C LEU A 199 0.95 27.51 34.33
N GLU A 200 -0.35 27.77 34.37
CA GLU A 200 -1.32 26.82 34.91
C GLU A 200 -1.31 25.53 34.07
N LYS A 201 -1.56 24.37 34.71
CA LYS A 201 -1.50 23.05 34.08
C LYS A 201 -2.32 22.97 32.78
N LYS A 202 -3.56 23.46 32.80
CA LYS A 202 -4.47 23.43 31.64
C LYS A 202 -3.95 24.28 30.48
N GLU A 203 -3.39 25.45 30.76
CA GLU A 203 -2.83 26.33 29.74
C GLU A 203 -1.54 25.72 29.15
N PHE A 204 -0.71 25.09 29.98
CA PHE A 204 0.47 24.37 29.52
C PHE A 204 0.11 23.20 28.59
N GLU A 205 -0.90 22.40 28.94
CA GLU A 205 -1.39 21.28 28.12
C GLU A 205 -1.91 21.78 26.75
N ALA A 206 -2.69 22.87 26.72
CA ALA A 206 -3.17 23.46 25.47
C ALA A 206 -2.02 23.99 24.58
N ARG A 207 -1.00 24.61 25.18
CA ARG A 207 0.18 25.06 24.44
C ARG A 207 1.02 23.89 23.95
N LEU A 208 1.12 22.80 24.72
CA LEU A 208 1.83 21.59 24.31
C LEU A 208 1.15 20.95 23.10
N GLU A 209 -0.16 20.83 23.12
CA GLU A 209 -0.93 20.34 21.98
C GLU A 209 -0.67 21.19 20.73
N GLN A 210 -0.80 22.52 20.85
CA GLN A 210 -0.49 23.44 19.75
C GLN A 210 0.98 23.31 19.27
N TRP A 211 1.93 23.16 20.19
CA TRP A 211 3.35 23.01 19.86
C TRP A 211 3.61 21.71 19.10
N THR A 212 3.06 20.59 19.58
CA THR A 212 3.19 19.27 18.94
C THR A 212 2.39 19.14 17.65
N SER A 213 1.43 20.04 17.38
CA SER A 213 0.75 20.10 16.08
C SER A 213 1.65 20.57 14.93
N ASN A 214 2.81 21.18 15.25
CA ASN A 214 3.79 21.58 14.25
C ASN A 214 4.56 20.37 13.73
N VAL A 215 4.16 19.89 12.55
CA VAL A 215 4.72 18.72 11.86
C VAL A 215 6.23 18.86 11.62
N ALA A 216 6.69 20.02 11.16
CA ALA A 216 8.11 20.24 10.85
C ALA A 216 8.98 20.22 12.10
N TYR A 217 8.49 20.78 13.20
CA TYR A 217 9.17 20.70 14.49
C TYR A 217 9.25 19.26 14.98
N MET A 218 8.11 18.57 15.05
CA MET A 218 8.06 17.19 15.56
C MET A 218 8.90 16.25 14.71
N TYR A 219 8.85 16.38 13.39
CA TYR A 219 9.68 15.60 12.47
C TYR A 219 11.18 15.78 12.75
N ARG A 220 11.67 17.03 12.87
CA ARG A 220 13.09 17.30 13.16
C ARG A 220 13.51 16.86 14.56
N LEU A 221 12.61 16.94 15.53
CA LEU A 221 12.86 16.43 16.86
C LEU A 221 12.99 14.90 16.84
N SER A 222 12.06 14.21 16.17
CA SER A 222 12.13 12.75 15.99
C SER A 222 13.38 12.33 15.25
N GLU A 223 13.79 13.04 14.20
CA GLU A 223 15.05 12.79 13.50
C GLU A 223 16.25 12.84 14.44
N ARG A 224 16.35 13.87 15.29
CA ARG A 224 17.43 14.01 16.27
C ARG A 224 17.44 12.87 17.28
N VAL A 225 16.29 12.59 17.89
CA VAL A 225 16.16 11.50 18.89
C VAL A 225 16.53 10.16 18.25
N LEU A 226 16.05 9.87 17.04
CA LEU A 226 16.39 8.64 16.33
C LEU A 226 17.90 8.54 16.05
N GLN A 227 18.56 9.64 15.68
CA GLN A 227 20.00 9.67 15.47
C GLN A 227 20.77 9.39 16.77
N GLU A 228 20.33 9.95 17.89
CA GLU A 228 20.95 9.72 19.20
C GLU A 228 20.79 8.27 19.66
N GLU A 229 19.59 7.70 19.54
CA GLU A 229 19.31 6.31 19.90
C GLU A 229 20.09 5.33 19.01
N LEU A 230 20.13 5.56 17.69
CA LEU A 230 20.93 4.74 16.77
C LEU A 230 22.42 4.86 17.04
N ALA A 231 22.93 6.06 17.38
CA ALA A 231 24.33 6.24 17.75
C ALA A 231 24.68 5.49 19.05
N ALA A 232 23.77 5.49 20.04
CA ALA A 232 23.93 4.71 21.27
C ALA A 232 23.98 3.20 20.98
N ILE A 233 23.10 2.70 20.11
CA ILE A 233 23.10 1.28 19.68
C ILE A 233 24.43 0.91 19.01
N VAL A 234 24.93 1.76 18.11
CA VAL A 234 26.22 1.52 17.43
C VAL A 234 27.38 1.50 18.44
N ALA A 235 27.42 2.46 19.36
CA ALA A 235 28.46 2.52 20.39
C ALA A 235 28.44 1.28 21.30
N ALA A 236 27.25 0.79 21.70
CA ALA A 236 27.12 -0.45 22.46
C ALA A 236 27.59 -1.66 21.66
N ALA A 237 27.29 -1.72 20.37
CA ALA A 237 27.74 -2.80 19.50
C ALA A 237 29.27 -2.83 19.34
N GLU A 238 29.91 -1.66 19.21
CA GLU A 238 31.38 -1.54 19.14
C GLU A 238 32.07 -1.93 20.46
N ALA A 239 31.41 -1.73 21.60
CA ALA A 239 31.90 -2.14 22.92
C ALA A 239 31.83 -3.66 23.15
N GLY A 240 31.15 -4.42 22.29
CA GLY A 240 30.94 -5.86 22.42
C GLY A 240 29.63 -6.24 23.09
N ASP A 241 28.79 -5.27 23.45
CA ASP A 241 27.52 -5.45 24.15
C ASP A 241 26.32 -5.57 23.18
N ALA A 242 26.59 -5.88 21.90
CA ALA A 242 25.58 -5.97 20.83
C ALA A 242 24.43 -6.98 21.12
N MET A 243 24.64 -7.90 22.06
CA MET A 243 23.65 -8.91 22.48
C MET A 243 22.78 -8.44 23.66
N GLU A 244 23.06 -7.28 24.26
CA GLU A 244 22.38 -6.73 25.43
C GLU A 244 21.46 -5.54 25.11
N LEU A 245 21.05 -5.40 23.84
CA LEU A 245 20.12 -4.35 23.43
C LEU A 245 18.79 -4.50 24.16
N ASP A 246 18.27 -3.39 24.68
CA ASP A 246 16.96 -3.37 25.31
C ASP A 246 15.82 -3.56 24.27
N GLU A 247 14.60 -3.80 24.76
CA GLU A 247 13.43 -4.06 23.90
C GLU A 247 13.12 -2.87 22.98
N ALA A 248 13.36 -1.63 23.43
CA ALA A 248 13.10 -0.43 22.63
C ALA A 248 14.12 -0.27 21.49
N GLN A 249 15.40 -0.57 21.77
CA GLN A 249 16.47 -0.59 20.78
C GLN A 249 16.28 -1.69 19.74
N GLN A 250 15.87 -2.89 20.18
CA GLN A 250 15.52 -3.98 19.27
C GLN A 250 14.35 -3.60 18.36
N GLN A 251 13.29 -3.03 18.92
CA GLN A 251 12.14 -2.55 18.13
C GLN A 251 12.54 -1.44 17.15
N LEU A 252 13.40 -0.51 17.55
CA LEU A 252 13.92 0.53 16.67
C LEU A 252 14.71 -0.04 15.49
N LEU A 253 15.54 -1.05 15.71
CA LEU A 253 16.27 -1.71 14.64
C LEU A 253 15.34 -2.44 13.66
N LEU A 254 14.30 -3.10 14.18
CA LEU A 254 13.26 -3.71 13.36
C LEU A 254 12.52 -2.64 12.53
N ASP A 255 12.11 -1.54 13.15
CA ASP A 255 11.43 -0.42 12.49
C ASP A 255 12.31 0.18 11.38
N CYS A 256 13.61 0.37 11.65
CA CYS A 256 14.60 0.82 10.68
C CYS A 256 14.72 -0.15 9.50
N GLN A 257 14.82 -1.46 9.77
CA GLN A 257 14.92 -2.47 8.73
C GLN A 257 13.66 -2.53 7.86
N HIS A 258 12.48 -2.50 8.50
CA HIS A 258 11.19 -2.47 7.80
C HIS A 258 11.06 -1.21 6.95
N TYR A 259 11.43 -0.03 7.48
CA TYR A 259 11.44 1.22 6.74
C TYR A 259 12.38 1.17 5.53
N ALA A 260 13.62 0.71 5.70
CA ALA A 260 14.59 0.61 4.61
C ALA A 260 14.07 -0.27 3.45
N ASN A 261 13.39 -1.36 3.76
CA ASN A 261 12.84 -2.28 2.77
C ASN A 261 11.56 -1.79 2.07
N SER A 262 10.87 -0.80 2.63
CA SER A 262 9.57 -0.31 2.14
C SER A 262 9.56 1.20 1.90
N TRP A 263 10.73 1.81 1.84
CA TRP A 263 10.91 3.26 1.83
C TRP A 263 10.10 3.96 0.74
N GLN A 264 9.16 4.83 1.12
CA GLN A 264 8.27 5.52 0.18
C GLN A 264 7.51 4.57 -0.77
N GLU A 265 7.19 3.35 -0.36
CA GLU A 265 6.26 2.52 -1.12
C GLU A 265 4.88 3.17 -1.19
N VAL A 266 4.27 3.06 -2.37
CA VAL A 266 2.84 3.34 -2.58
C VAL A 266 2.23 2.05 -3.09
N LEU A 267 1.23 1.54 -2.37
CA LEU A 267 0.53 0.32 -2.74
C LEU A 267 -0.91 0.60 -3.12
N LEU A 268 -1.41 -0.10 -4.12
CA LEU A 268 -2.83 -0.18 -4.44
C LEU A 268 -3.41 -1.43 -3.77
N ILE A 269 -4.43 -1.24 -2.95
CA ILE A 269 -5.17 -2.36 -2.34
C ILE A 269 -6.10 -2.94 -3.41
N LEU A 270 -5.87 -4.19 -3.79
CA LEU A 270 -6.68 -4.90 -4.77
C LEU A 270 -7.83 -5.66 -4.12
N ARG A 271 -7.65 -6.06 -2.86
CA ARG A 271 -8.68 -6.72 -2.06
C ARG A 271 -8.44 -6.46 -0.59
N HIS A 272 -9.44 -5.99 0.12
CA HIS A 272 -9.42 -5.88 1.58
C HIS A 272 -10.62 -6.65 2.17
N SER A 273 -10.33 -7.50 3.15
CA SER A 273 -11.35 -8.27 3.87
C SER A 273 -10.88 -8.51 5.28
N THR A 274 -11.77 -8.26 6.25
CA THR A 274 -11.51 -8.51 7.67
C THR A 274 -11.32 -9.99 8.00
N THR A 275 -11.85 -10.89 7.15
CA THR A 275 -11.80 -12.35 7.36
C THR A 275 -10.73 -13.04 6.51
N LEU A 276 -10.51 -12.56 5.28
CA LEU A 276 -9.56 -13.17 4.33
C LEU A 276 -8.22 -12.41 4.24
N GLY A 277 -8.08 -11.31 4.98
CA GLY A 277 -6.91 -10.46 4.95
C GLY A 277 -6.89 -9.48 3.76
N THR A 278 -5.76 -8.80 3.62
CA THR A 278 -5.57 -7.76 2.60
C THR A 278 -4.55 -8.21 1.56
N MET A 279 -4.76 -7.82 0.30
CA MET A 279 -3.83 -8.04 -0.79
C MET A 279 -3.72 -6.79 -1.65
N GLY A 280 -2.49 -6.43 -2.02
CA GLY A 280 -2.22 -5.27 -2.85
C GLY A 280 -0.91 -5.37 -3.61
N VAL A 281 -0.67 -4.39 -4.47
CA VAL A 281 0.55 -4.31 -5.29
C VAL A 281 1.23 -2.96 -5.12
N VAL A 282 2.55 -2.96 -5.00
CA VAL A 282 3.39 -1.74 -4.99
C VAL A 282 3.41 -1.14 -6.40
N ILE A 283 2.91 0.09 -6.53
CA ILE A 283 2.69 0.75 -7.83
C ILE A 283 3.84 1.68 -8.26
N ASN A 284 4.85 1.87 -7.43
CA ASN A 284 5.96 2.81 -7.71
C ASN A 284 7.35 2.15 -7.72
N ARG A 285 7.42 0.87 -8.11
CA ARG A 285 8.66 0.10 -8.27
C ARG A 285 8.76 -0.49 -9.68
N PRO A 286 9.13 0.32 -10.70
CA PRO A 286 9.36 -0.21 -12.04
C PRO A 286 10.53 -1.20 -12.02
N LEU A 287 10.30 -2.38 -12.59
CA LEU A 287 11.28 -3.46 -12.69
C LEU A 287 11.89 -3.54 -14.09
N ALA A 288 11.07 -3.41 -15.12
CA ALA A 288 11.50 -3.41 -16.51
C ALA A 288 10.60 -2.50 -17.35
N ASN A 289 11.17 -1.84 -18.35
CA ASN A 289 10.43 -0.95 -19.25
C ASN A 289 10.08 -1.60 -20.60
N ARG A 290 10.36 -2.90 -20.76
CA ARG A 290 10.03 -3.70 -21.94
C ARG A 290 9.78 -5.14 -21.52
N MET A 291 8.84 -5.80 -22.19
CA MET A 291 8.60 -7.23 -22.00
C MET A 291 9.66 -8.07 -22.73
N SER A 292 10.13 -9.13 -22.07
CA SER A 292 11.00 -10.15 -22.65
C SER A 292 10.32 -11.52 -22.55
N PRO A 293 10.67 -12.50 -23.42
CA PRO A 293 10.07 -13.84 -23.35
C PRO A 293 10.23 -14.52 -21.99
N GLN A 294 11.36 -14.31 -21.31
CA GLN A 294 11.62 -14.88 -19.98
C GLN A 294 10.68 -14.28 -18.93
N LEU A 295 10.48 -12.96 -18.99
CA LEU A 295 9.59 -12.25 -18.09
C LEU A 295 8.12 -12.58 -18.37
N ALA A 296 7.73 -12.69 -19.64
CA ALA A 296 6.39 -13.13 -20.03
C ALA A 296 6.13 -14.56 -19.55
N ASN A 297 7.11 -15.46 -19.67
CA ASN A 297 7.00 -16.82 -19.15
C ASN A 297 6.77 -16.83 -17.63
N VAL A 298 7.53 -16.04 -16.86
CA VAL A 298 7.31 -15.91 -15.40
C VAL A 298 5.95 -15.29 -15.11
N PHE A 299 5.58 -14.24 -15.82
CA PHE A 299 4.31 -13.52 -15.62
C PHE A 299 3.08 -14.40 -15.89
N LEU A 300 3.14 -15.26 -16.90
CA LEU A 300 2.05 -16.17 -17.24
C LEU A 300 2.10 -17.49 -16.44
N SER A 301 3.19 -17.75 -15.71
CA SER A 301 3.35 -18.99 -14.94
C SER A 301 2.29 -19.08 -13.84
N GLY A 302 1.49 -20.14 -13.85
CA GLY A 302 0.47 -20.40 -12.84
C GLY A 302 -0.84 -19.63 -13.06
N LEU A 303 -1.02 -18.98 -14.21
CA LEU A 303 -2.36 -18.60 -14.67
C LEU A 303 -3.10 -19.84 -15.18
N ASP A 304 -4.43 -19.86 -15.04
CA ASP A 304 -5.26 -20.96 -15.52
C ASP A 304 -5.18 -21.07 -17.05
N ASN A 305 -4.66 -22.18 -17.56
CA ASN A 305 -4.56 -22.49 -18.99
C ASN A 305 -5.92 -22.94 -19.56
N SER A 306 -6.94 -22.09 -19.45
CA SER A 306 -8.22 -22.32 -20.16
C SER A 306 -8.12 -22.05 -21.66
N ASP A 307 -7.00 -21.49 -22.09
CA ASP A 307 -6.68 -21.17 -23.48
C ASP A 307 -6.15 -22.40 -24.24
N GLU A 308 -6.68 -22.62 -25.44
CA GLU A 308 -6.34 -23.75 -26.32
C GLU A 308 -4.94 -23.61 -26.94
N ARG A 309 -4.34 -22.41 -26.92
CA ARG A 309 -2.98 -22.15 -27.43
C ARG A 309 -1.91 -22.87 -26.62
N THR A 310 -0.79 -23.21 -27.26
CA THR A 310 0.36 -23.75 -26.54
C THR A 310 0.99 -22.69 -25.62
N PRO A 311 1.61 -23.07 -24.49
CA PRO A 311 2.29 -22.11 -23.61
C PRO A 311 3.35 -21.25 -24.34
N SER A 312 4.02 -21.82 -25.35
CA SER A 312 4.97 -21.09 -26.19
C SER A 312 4.32 -20.00 -27.05
N GLU A 313 3.13 -20.27 -27.60
CA GLU A 313 2.39 -19.29 -28.40
C GLU A 313 1.84 -18.18 -27.51
N GLN A 314 1.28 -18.52 -26.35
CA GLN A 314 0.82 -17.52 -25.37
C GLN A 314 1.95 -16.58 -24.93
N VAL A 315 3.12 -17.12 -24.61
CA VAL A 315 4.30 -16.32 -24.23
C VAL A 315 4.74 -15.43 -25.39
N ALA A 316 4.76 -15.94 -26.62
CA ALA A 316 5.14 -15.16 -27.80
C ALA A 316 4.14 -14.02 -28.06
N ASP A 317 2.85 -14.31 -28.05
CA ASP A 317 1.76 -13.35 -28.26
C ASP A 317 1.77 -12.27 -27.18
N PHE A 318 1.89 -12.67 -25.91
CA PHE A 318 1.94 -11.75 -24.79
C PHE A 318 3.19 -10.87 -24.84
N THR A 319 4.35 -11.44 -25.17
CA THR A 319 5.61 -10.69 -25.34
C THR A 319 5.50 -9.67 -26.46
N GLN A 320 4.88 -10.05 -27.58
CA GLN A 320 4.69 -9.17 -28.73
C GLN A 320 3.73 -8.02 -28.38
N SER A 321 2.60 -8.34 -27.72
CA SER A 321 1.57 -7.37 -27.34
C SER A 321 2.11 -6.38 -26.31
N PHE A 322 2.73 -6.86 -25.23
CA PHE A 322 3.25 -6.03 -24.15
C PHE A 322 4.72 -5.61 -24.35
N ARG A 323 5.23 -5.61 -25.59
CA ARG A 323 6.65 -5.31 -25.88
C ARG A 323 7.13 -4.00 -25.25
N GLU A 324 6.27 -2.98 -25.25
CA GLU A 324 6.53 -1.66 -24.66
C GLU A 324 5.87 -1.45 -23.29
N GLY A 325 5.23 -2.50 -22.75
CA GLY A 325 4.63 -2.49 -21.43
C GLY A 325 5.66 -2.39 -20.32
N VAL A 326 5.30 -1.69 -19.25
CA VAL A 326 6.14 -1.54 -18.06
C VAL A 326 5.75 -2.60 -17.04
N MET A 327 6.77 -3.30 -16.54
CA MET A 327 6.62 -4.25 -15.45
C MET A 327 7.08 -3.63 -14.13
N TYR A 328 6.41 -4.03 -13.07
CA TYR A 328 6.58 -3.53 -11.72
C TYR A 328 6.84 -4.68 -10.75
N GLN A 329 7.64 -4.43 -9.73
CA GLN A 329 7.69 -5.29 -8.56
C GLN A 329 6.51 -4.94 -7.66
N GLY A 330 5.48 -5.79 -7.64
CA GLY A 330 4.26 -5.59 -6.85
C GLY A 330 4.39 -5.96 -5.38
N GLY A 331 5.44 -6.70 -5.00
CA GLY A 331 5.73 -7.05 -3.61
C GLY A 331 6.75 -8.19 -3.50
N PRO A 332 7.19 -8.52 -2.28
CA PRO A 332 8.15 -9.61 -2.06
C PRO A 332 7.50 -11.00 -2.12
N GLU A 333 6.20 -11.14 -1.92
CA GLU A 333 5.51 -12.42 -2.01
C GLU A 333 5.11 -12.75 -3.46
N PHE A 334 5.08 -14.04 -3.80
CA PHE A 334 4.63 -14.55 -5.12
C PHE A 334 5.38 -13.99 -6.35
N THR A 335 6.67 -13.67 -6.21
CA THR A 335 7.50 -13.14 -7.31
C THR A 335 7.75 -14.13 -8.46
N GLN A 336 7.45 -15.41 -8.25
CA GLN A 336 7.52 -16.49 -9.24
C GLN A 336 6.14 -17.10 -9.54
N GLY A 337 5.06 -16.38 -9.20
CA GLY A 337 3.67 -16.80 -9.42
C GLY A 337 2.97 -15.96 -10.50
N PRO A 338 1.66 -16.17 -10.71
CA PRO A 338 0.94 -15.49 -11.77
C PRO A 338 1.02 -13.99 -11.59
N GLY A 339 1.40 -13.32 -12.66
CA GLY A 339 1.49 -11.88 -12.75
C GLY A 339 0.11 -11.22 -12.64
N ILE A 340 0.07 -10.09 -11.96
CA ILE A 340 -1.16 -9.32 -11.78
C ILE A 340 -1.20 -8.22 -12.83
N LEU A 341 -2.26 -8.21 -13.63
CA LEU A 341 -2.58 -7.13 -14.54
C LEU A 341 -3.52 -6.15 -13.83
N VAL A 342 -3.21 -4.85 -13.85
CA VAL A 342 -4.11 -3.78 -13.37
C VAL A 342 -4.29 -2.76 -14.49
N HIS A 343 -5.53 -2.38 -14.81
CA HIS A 343 -5.84 -1.46 -15.90
C HIS A 343 -7.15 -0.71 -15.73
N GLY A 344 -7.38 0.25 -16.62
CA GLY A 344 -8.63 1.02 -16.67
C GLY A 344 -9.65 0.53 -17.69
N VAL A 345 -9.30 -0.43 -18.54
CA VAL A 345 -10.14 -0.90 -19.66
C VAL A 345 -11.10 -1.98 -19.18
N ASP A 346 -12.37 -1.94 -19.60
CA ASP A 346 -13.34 -3.00 -19.33
C ASP A 346 -13.14 -4.13 -20.34
N LEU A 347 -12.66 -5.28 -19.87
CA LEU A 347 -12.23 -6.41 -20.70
C LEU A 347 -12.88 -7.71 -20.24
N ASP A 348 -13.10 -8.62 -21.18
CA ASP A 348 -13.56 -9.96 -20.84
C ASP A 348 -12.53 -10.71 -19.98
N GLY A 349 -13.01 -11.38 -18.95
CA GLY A 349 -12.18 -12.02 -17.92
C GLY A 349 -11.51 -11.05 -16.93
N ALA A 350 -11.81 -9.75 -16.98
CA ALA A 350 -11.37 -8.79 -15.98
C ALA A 350 -12.46 -8.55 -14.92
N ALA A 351 -12.03 -8.34 -13.67
CA ALA A 351 -12.89 -8.02 -12.54
C ALA A 351 -12.56 -6.63 -12.02
N GLU A 352 -13.58 -5.81 -11.79
CA GLU A 352 -13.43 -4.50 -11.17
C GLU A 352 -12.96 -4.69 -9.71
N VAL A 353 -11.92 -3.96 -9.31
CA VAL A 353 -11.29 -4.05 -7.98
C VAL A 353 -12.30 -3.72 -6.88
N ALA A 354 -13.05 -2.64 -7.08
CA ALA A 354 -14.19 -2.27 -6.23
C ALA A 354 -15.22 -1.50 -7.07
N PRO A 355 -16.50 -1.48 -6.68
CA PRO A 355 -17.56 -0.81 -7.42
C PRO A 355 -17.24 0.65 -7.74
N ALA A 356 -17.49 1.05 -9.00
CA ALA A 356 -17.30 2.41 -9.53
C ALA A 356 -15.87 2.95 -9.50
N THR A 357 -14.87 2.11 -9.25
CA THR A 357 -13.46 2.50 -9.36
C THR A 357 -12.99 2.56 -10.80
N LYS A 358 -13.59 1.75 -11.69
CA LYS A 358 -13.13 1.48 -13.07
C LYS A 358 -11.65 1.09 -13.13
N ILE A 359 -11.17 0.46 -12.06
CA ILE A 359 -9.87 -0.18 -11.98
C ILE A 359 -10.14 -1.67 -12.01
N PHE A 360 -9.55 -2.37 -12.97
CA PHE A 360 -9.78 -3.77 -13.22
C PHE A 360 -8.52 -4.59 -13.03
N THR A 361 -8.70 -5.86 -12.68
CA THR A 361 -7.65 -6.88 -12.64
C THR A 361 -8.05 -8.11 -13.44
N GLY A 362 -7.08 -8.83 -14.00
CA GLY A 362 -7.35 -9.98 -14.87
C GLY A 362 -7.44 -9.61 -16.35
N GLY A 363 -8.13 -10.41 -17.15
CA GLY A 363 -8.32 -10.15 -18.58
C GLY A 363 -7.05 -10.22 -19.44
N HIS A 364 -6.04 -11.01 -19.05
CA HIS A 364 -4.72 -11.07 -19.70
C HIS A 364 -4.80 -11.32 -21.21
N ASP A 365 -5.60 -12.30 -21.64
CA ASP A 365 -5.77 -12.63 -23.06
C ASP A 365 -6.53 -11.55 -23.82
N SER A 366 -7.60 -11.03 -23.22
CA SER A 366 -8.40 -9.93 -23.78
C SER A 366 -7.57 -8.66 -23.93
N ALA A 367 -6.65 -8.40 -22.99
CA ALA A 367 -5.74 -7.27 -23.04
C ALA A 367 -4.73 -7.43 -24.19
N ALA A 368 -4.12 -8.61 -24.33
CA ALA A 368 -3.23 -8.90 -25.44
C ALA A 368 -3.94 -8.73 -26.80
N LYS A 369 -5.16 -9.25 -26.94
CA LYS A 369 -6.00 -9.08 -28.15
C LYS A 369 -6.33 -7.61 -28.40
N ALA A 370 -6.76 -6.86 -27.39
CA ALA A 370 -7.08 -5.44 -27.51
C ALA A 370 -5.88 -4.62 -28.00
N ILE A 371 -4.67 -4.94 -27.55
CA ILE A 371 -3.44 -4.31 -28.03
C ILE A 371 -3.15 -4.67 -29.48
N GLN A 372 -3.24 -5.95 -29.85
CA GLN A 372 -3.01 -6.41 -31.23
C GLN A 372 -4.01 -5.79 -32.22
N GLU A 373 -5.25 -5.56 -31.78
CA GLU A 373 -6.30 -4.90 -32.54
C GLU A 373 -6.19 -3.36 -32.54
N ASN A 374 -5.18 -2.79 -31.88
CA ASN A 374 -4.97 -1.34 -31.69
C ASN A 374 -6.15 -0.62 -31.00
N LYS A 375 -6.90 -1.34 -30.14
CA LYS A 375 -7.96 -0.79 -29.30
C LYS A 375 -7.45 -0.27 -27.95
N ALA A 376 -6.26 -0.71 -27.55
CA ALA A 376 -5.58 -0.27 -26.34
C ALA A 376 -4.06 -0.21 -26.58
N SER A 377 -3.36 0.59 -25.79
CA SER A 377 -1.90 0.67 -25.75
C SER A 377 -1.33 -0.25 -24.67
N PRO A 378 -0.13 -0.82 -24.84
CA PRO A 378 0.58 -1.51 -23.74
C PRO A 378 0.72 -0.65 -22.48
N MET A 379 0.76 0.68 -22.63
CA MET A 379 0.88 1.65 -21.53
C MET A 379 -0.42 1.87 -20.76
N ASP A 380 -1.56 1.37 -21.24
CA ASP A 380 -2.84 1.41 -20.51
C ASP A 380 -2.93 0.31 -19.44
N PHE A 381 -1.94 -0.60 -19.44
CA PHE A 381 -1.86 -1.74 -18.54
C PHE A 381 -0.64 -1.64 -17.64
N ARG A 382 -0.81 -2.11 -16.41
CA ARG A 382 0.26 -2.22 -15.41
C ARG A 382 0.47 -3.67 -15.06
N LEU A 383 1.69 -4.16 -15.27
CA LEU A 383 2.06 -5.55 -15.07
C LEU A 383 2.85 -5.68 -13.77
N PHE A 384 2.38 -6.45 -12.81
CA PHE A 384 3.04 -6.63 -11.52
C PHE A 384 3.51 -8.07 -11.33
N LEU A 385 4.78 -8.23 -10.95
CA LEU A 385 5.32 -9.47 -10.41
C LEU A 385 5.34 -9.40 -8.89
N GLY A 386 4.75 -10.41 -8.26
CA GLY A 386 4.55 -10.43 -6.82
C GLY A 386 3.48 -9.45 -6.34
N ARG A 387 3.20 -9.53 -5.05
CA ARG A 387 2.16 -8.78 -4.34
C ARG A 387 2.52 -8.71 -2.86
N ARG A 388 1.93 -7.78 -2.12
CA ARG A 388 1.91 -7.83 -0.64
C ARG A 388 0.62 -8.46 -0.15
N THR A 389 0.74 -9.27 0.90
CA THR A 389 -0.41 -9.89 1.57
C THR A 389 -0.31 -9.71 3.07
N TRP A 390 -1.44 -9.40 3.69
CA TRP A 390 -1.62 -9.33 5.13
C TRP A 390 -2.66 -10.36 5.54
N GLY A 391 -2.41 -11.05 6.65
CA GLY A 391 -3.41 -11.84 7.32
C GLY A 391 -4.54 -10.98 7.91
N PRO A 392 -5.63 -11.60 8.37
CA PRO A 392 -6.72 -10.90 9.06
C PRO A 392 -6.23 -10.03 10.22
N GLY A 393 -6.58 -8.74 10.21
CA GLY A 393 -6.22 -7.78 11.26
C GLY A 393 -4.77 -7.29 11.25
N GLU A 394 -3.90 -7.83 10.37
CA GLU A 394 -2.48 -7.50 10.36
C GLU A 394 -2.22 -6.10 9.82
N LEU A 395 -2.87 -5.73 8.71
CA LEU A 395 -2.74 -4.39 8.13
C LEU A 395 -3.24 -3.32 9.12
N GLU A 396 -4.32 -3.58 9.83
CA GLU A 396 -4.89 -2.69 10.83
C GLU A 396 -3.90 -2.44 11.97
N ARG A 397 -3.21 -3.48 12.44
CA ARG A 397 -2.13 -3.34 13.42
C ARG A 397 -0.99 -2.49 12.86
N GLU A 398 -0.55 -2.71 11.63
CA GLU A 398 0.52 -1.92 11.02
C GLU A 398 0.13 -0.44 10.83
N ILE A 399 -1.12 -0.16 10.50
CA ILE A 399 -1.67 1.20 10.45
C ILE A 399 -1.65 1.83 11.84
N GLN A 400 -2.05 1.09 12.88
CA GLN A 400 -2.04 1.55 14.27
C GLN A 400 -0.62 1.85 14.78
N HIS A 401 0.38 1.07 14.36
CA HIS A 401 1.80 1.31 14.66
C HIS A 401 2.43 2.40 13.76
N GLY A 402 1.65 3.02 12.87
CA GLY A 402 2.11 4.13 12.04
C GLY A 402 2.99 3.70 10.86
N TYR A 403 3.03 2.43 10.47
CA TYR A 403 3.79 2.00 9.30
C TYR A 403 3.20 2.54 8.00
N TRP A 404 1.87 2.46 7.89
CA TRP A 404 1.13 2.85 6.70
C TRP A 404 0.20 4.05 6.96
N GLN A 405 0.00 4.85 5.92
CA GLN A 405 -1.06 5.85 5.84
C GLN A 405 -2.04 5.42 4.73
N PRO A 406 -3.27 5.01 5.09
CA PRO A 406 -4.32 4.78 4.12
C PRO A 406 -4.75 6.07 3.43
N ALA A 407 -5.07 5.98 2.13
CA ALA A 407 -5.58 7.09 1.37
C ALA A 407 -6.60 6.63 0.32
N ALA A 408 -7.69 7.35 0.17
CA ALA A 408 -8.56 7.26 -0.99
C ALA A 408 -7.92 8.05 -2.15
N CYS A 409 -8.07 7.60 -3.39
CA CYS A 409 -7.59 8.33 -4.55
C CYS A 409 -8.49 8.19 -5.77
N SER A 410 -8.35 9.12 -6.71
CA SER A 410 -8.91 9.03 -8.04
C SER A 410 -8.21 7.97 -8.90
N ARG A 411 -8.96 7.30 -9.79
CA ARG A 411 -8.45 6.33 -10.78
C ARG A 411 -7.17 6.76 -11.52
N PRO A 412 -7.07 7.98 -12.08
CA PRO A 412 -5.86 8.38 -12.80
C PRO A 412 -4.60 8.44 -11.93
N VAL A 413 -4.72 8.64 -10.61
CA VAL A 413 -3.57 8.57 -9.69
C VAL A 413 -3.08 7.14 -9.51
N ALA A 414 -3.99 6.17 -9.37
CA ALA A 414 -3.65 4.76 -9.20
C ALA A 414 -3.09 4.11 -10.48
N LEU A 415 -3.61 4.46 -11.66
CA LEU A 415 -3.24 3.84 -12.93
C LEU A 415 -2.02 4.48 -13.62
N LYS A 416 -1.54 5.64 -13.13
CA LYS A 416 -0.42 6.37 -13.72
C LYS A 416 0.89 5.59 -13.74
N GLN A 417 1.49 5.46 -14.92
CA GLN A 417 2.79 4.80 -15.08
C GLN A 417 3.89 5.55 -14.30
N CYS A 418 4.69 4.81 -13.53
CA CYS A 418 5.75 5.36 -12.68
C CYS A 418 7.15 5.22 -13.31
N LEU A 419 7.23 5.30 -14.63
CA LEU A 419 8.49 5.21 -15.37
C LEU A 419 9.14 6.59 -15.47
N ALA A 420 10.25 6.79 -14.74
CA ALA A 420 11.04 8.03 -14.75
C ALA A 420 10.24 9.30 -14.38
N LEU A 421 9.34 9.20 -13.40
CA LEU A 421 8.61 10.35 -12.88
C LEU A 421 9.58 11.40 -12.29
N PRO A 422 9.54 12.66 -12.77
CA PRO A 422 10.37 13.74 -12.22
C PRO A 422 10.17 13.97 -10.72
N LYS A 423 8.93 13.88 -10.23
CA LYS A 423 8.59 13.82 -8.81
C LYS A 423 8.09 12.41 -8.48
N PRO A 424 8.67 11.69 -7.50
CA PRO A 424 8.18 10.36 -7.16
C PRO A 424 6.69 10.35 -6.78
N LEU A 425 5.96 9.27 -7.13
CA LEU A 425 4.52 9.16 -6.89
C LEU A 425 4.15 9.38 -5.42
N TRP A 426 4.98 8.92 -4.48
CA TRP A 426 4.75 9.10 -3.06
C TRP A 426 4.58 10.58 -2.66
N HIS A 427 5.45 11.45 -3.18
CA HIS A 427 5.38 12.90 -2.94
C HIS A 427 4.15 13.52 -3.60
N GLU A 428 3.81 13.08 -4.81
CA GLU A 428 2.61 13.55 -5.51
C GLU A 428 1.34 13.25 -4.71
N VAL A 429 1.19 12.01 -4.21
CA VAL A 429 0.02 11.61 -3.41
C VAL A 429 -0.01 12.33 -2.05
N MET A 430 1.13 12.46 -1.37
CA MET A 430 1.23 13.23 -0.12
C MET A 430 0.84 14.70 -0.30
N GLU A 431 1.22 15.33 -1.41
CA GLU A 431 0.82 16.71 -1.72
C GLU A 431 -0.66 16.84 -2.08
N LEU A 432 -1.24 15.85 -2.78
CA LEU A 432 -2.67 15.78 -3.07
C LEU A 432 -3.52 15.65 -1.80
N MET A 433 -3.06 14.87 -0.81
CA MET A 433 -3.71 14.77 0.50
C MET A 433 -3.69 16.11 1.28
N GLY A 434 -2.72 16.98 0.98
CA GLY A 434 -2.61 18.31 1.59
C GLY A 434 -2.22 18.27 3.07
N GLY A 435 -2.46 19.39 3.78
CA GLY A 435 -2.25 19.50 5.22
C GLY A 435 -0.85 19.08 5.70
N SER A 436 -0.80 18.28 6.77
CA SER A 436 0.44 17.73 7.34
C SER A 436 1.22 16.85 6.36
N PHE A 437 0.53 16.14 5.46
CA PHE A 437 1.18 15.24 4.48
C PHE A 437 1.98 16.01 3.43
N LYS A 438 1.48 17.17 2.99
CA LYS A 438 2.23 18.07 2.11
C LYS A 438 3.51 18.57 2.78
N GLU A 439 3.48 18.88 4.07
CA GLU A 439 4.66 19.29 4.84
C GLU A 439 5.65 18.13 4.99
N LEU A 440 5.18 16.92 5.31
CA LEU A 440 6.01 15.72 5.35
C LEU A 440 6.71 15.46 4.01
N SER A 441 5.99 15.60 2.89
CA SER A 441 6.56 15.48 1.55
C SER A 441 7.73 16.46 1.34
N ARG A 442 7.56 17.71 1.77
CA ARG A 442 8.59 18.75 1.65
C ARG A 442 9.82 18.45 2.50
N LEU A 443 9.63 18.00 3.73
CA LEU A 443 10.73 17.65 4.64
C LEU A 443 11.56 16.49 4.06
N GLU A 444 10.90 15.45 3.56
CA GLU A 444 11.55 14.30 2.91
C GLU A 444 12.34 14.68 1.64
N ILE A 445 11.85 15.64 0.86
CA ILE A 445 12.59 16.18 -0.31
C ILE A 445 13.84 16.94 0.14
N THR A 446 13.71 17.78 1.17
CA THR A 446 14.81 18.62 1.67
C THR A 446 15.93 17.75 2.25
N LYS A 447 15.58 16.71 3.00
CA LYS A 447 16.51 15.72 3.53
C LYS A 447 17.38 15.07 2.44
N ARG A 448 16.88 15.00 1.19
CA ARG A 448 17.66 14.49 0.05
C ARG A 448 18.52 15.55 -0.61
N SER A 449 18.05 16.78 -0.76
CA SER A 449 18.86 17.84 -1.39
C SER A 449 20.14 18.11 -0.60
N ASP A 450 20.07 17.96 0.72
CA ASP A 450 21.22 18.13 1.61
C ASP A 450 22.27 17.02 1.46
N LEU A 451 21.92 15.89 0.81
CA LEU A 451 22.83 14.80 0.46
C LEU A 451 23.46 14.94 -0.94
N GLU A 452 22.95 15.86 -1.77
CA GLU A 452 23.46 16.13 -3.12
C GLU A 452 24.52 17.24 -3.16
N THR A 453 24.67 18.00 -2.06
CA THR A 453 25.76 18.97 -1.80
C THR A 453 26.93 18.32 -1.09
#